data_AF-A0A940YBA7-F1
#
_entry.id   AF-A0A940YBA7-F1
#
_cell.length_a   1.000
_cell.length_b   1.000
_cell.length_c   1.000
_cell.angle_alpha   90.00
_cell.angle_beta   90.00
_cell.angle_gamma   90.00
#
_symmetry.space_group_name_H-M   'P 1'
#
loop_
_entity.id
_entity.type
_entity.pdbx_description
1 polymer ?
#
loop_
_entity_poly.entity_id
_entity_poly.type
_entity_poly.pdbx_seq_one_letter_code
_entity_poly.pdbx_strand_id
1 'polypeptide(L)'
;MRQTNRRGGARRGPWSRRWQGWVGASALVLLAGCGGGDPAATDTSAEAAQAADTTGQVSTSQGGTSQTGTASTTTGTVSTFEVAQATTPATPTTRADAFRLLTQASFGPTEAEIQRVMAIGPAAWIDAQMALAPQGSHLSRWLADDAAVRARNPSLSAGAASVSSSFHQQALFGADQLRQRVAFALSEIMVVSTNDLSGRKAVSAASYLDMLRANALGNYRQLIEQVALHPAMGMYLSHLRNRKADPVGGREPDQNFARELMQLFSIGLVALNPDGTPRLVGGLPVENYGPADVEGLSQVMTGFSWAGPDTSTARFATPFLAAGDAVWRPMQGYPAFHETQAKSFLGTTVAAQATAQPSLSLRVALDTLANHASVGPFIGRQLIQRLVTSQPSPAYVARISAVWANNGAGVRGDLRAVVRAILLDPEARSATTAASPGFGKLREPVLRQTALLRALGPKSDSGQVLMEVDDDPASGLGQTPLRSPTVFNFFRPGHVPLEGQAGALGMTVPEWQTTTEVSVAGYVNHVAKLVTLGVGTHNRTSLGTRPDLHPDLSGLLPLADSPTQLVEATTARLLGPTAPAALKTLVVQGVNGIAVPVLKADGSNRAKVNDARLRRVQAAVLITAASPEFIVQR
;
A
#
# COMPACT_ATOMS: atom_id res chain seq x y z
N MET A 1 -13.94 61.55 -10.23
CA MET A 1 -13.86 61.64 -11.70
C MET A 1 -13.54 60.26 -12.25
N ARG A 2 -14.38 59.79 -13.18
CA ARG A 2 -14.32 58.47 -13.83
C ARG A 2 -13.06 58.35 -14.71
N GLN A 3 -12.46 57.16 -14.78
CA GLN A 3 -12.02 56.61 -16.06
C GLN A 3 -12.02 55.08 -16.02
N THR A 4 -12.88 54.53 -16.87
CA THR A 4 -13.04 53.13 -17.25
C THR A 4 -11.88 52.65 -18.11
N ASN A 5 -11.44 51.40 -17.96
CA ASN A 5 -10.85 50.69 -19.09
C ASN A 5 -11.22 49.20 -19.09
N ARG A 6 -11.86 48.80 -20.19
CA ARG A 6 -12.33 47.45 -20.53
C ARG A 6 -11.13 46.53 -20.82
N ARG A 7 -11.17 45.28 -20.36
CA ARG A 7 -10.45 44.16 -21.01
C ARG A 7 -11.42 43.02 -21.28
N GLY A 8 -11.36 42.56 -22.53
CA GLY A 8 -12.34 41.69 -23.18
C GLY A 8 -12.41 40.27 -22.62
N GLY A 9 -13.63 39.73 -22.64
CA GLY A 9 -13.92 38.33 -22.38
C GLY A 9 -13.49 37.45 -23.55
N ALA A 10 -12.66 36.46 -23.26
CA ALA A 10 -12.45 35.33 -24.16
C ALA A 10 -13.67 34.39 -24.04
N ARG A 11 -14.36 34.21 -25.17
CA ARG A 11 -15.49 33.28 -25.34
C ARG A 11 -15.03 31.85 -25.05
N ARG A 12 -15.65 31.18 -24.06
CA ARG A 12 -15.59 29.72 -23.91
C ARG A 12 -16.36 29.09 -25.07
N GLY A 13 -15.67 28.29 -25.90
CA GLY A 13 -16.26 27.58 -27.03
C GLY A 13 -17.20 26.44 -26.62
N PRO A 14 -18.14 26.03 -27.49
CA PRO A 14 -19.20 25.09 -27.16
C PRO A 14 -18.73 23.63 -27.37
N TRP A 15 -17.96 23.09 -26.42
CA TRP A 15 -17.53 21.67 -26.45
C TRP A 15 -17.98 20.85 -25.24
N SER A 16 -18.59 21.47 -24.22
CA SER A 16 -18.99 20.78 -22.97
C SER A 16 -20.40 20.16 -22.99
N ARG A 17 -21.26 20.47 -23.98
CA ARG A 17 -22.68 20.05 -23.97
C ARG A 17 -23.02 18.76 -24.71
N ARG A 18 -22.07 18.14 -25.44
CA ARG A 18 -22.31 16.88 -26.18
C ARG A 18 -21.86 15.60 -25.45
N TRP A 19 -21.22 15.74 -24.28
CA TRP A 19 -20.65 14.61 -23.54
C TRP A 19 -21.55 14.05 -22.42
N GLN A 20 -22.47 14.85 -21.87
CA GLN A 20 -23.35 14.40 -20.78
C GLN A 20 -24.42 13.37 -21.22
N GLY A 21 -24.71 13.25 -22.52
CA GLY A 21 -25.81 12.40 -23.01
C GLY A 21 -25.51 10.90 -23.12
N TRP A 22 -24.25 10.47 -23.08
CA TRP A 22 -23.89 9.05 -23.34
C TRP A 22 -23.16 8.35 -22.18
N VAL A 23 -22.44 9.09 -21.32
CA VAL A 23 -21.88 8.52 -20.08
C VAL A 23 -23.00 8.00 -19.16
N GLY A 24 -24.17 8.66 -19.17
CA GLY A 24 -25.36 8.21 -18.42
C GLY A 24 -25.98 6.90 -18.92
N ALA A 25 -25.82 6.54 -20.19
CA ALA A 25 -26.45 5.33 -20.76
C ALA A 25 -25.61 4.06 -20.53
N SER A 26 -24.29 4.17 -20.40
CA SER A 26 -23.41 3.02 -20.09
C SER A 26 -23.30 2.75 -18.59
N ALA A 27 -23.49 3.77 -17.75
CA ALA A 27 -23.54 3.61 -16.29
C ALA A 27 -24.85 2.94 -15.80
N LEU A 28 -25.95 3.06 -16.56
CA LEU A 28 -27.25 2.49 -16.17
C LEU A 28 -27.33 0.95 -16.30
N VAL A 29 -26.44 0.33 -17.09
CA VAL A 29 -26.46 -1.14 -17.30
C VAL A 29 -25.75 -1.90 -16.18
N LEU A 30 -24.96 -1.22 -15.33
CA LEU A 30 -24.25 -1.84 -14.20
C LEU A 30 -25.01 -1.77 -12.86
N LEU A 31 -26.17 -1.12 -12.81
CA LEU A 31 -27.00 -0.98 -11.60
C LEU A 31 -28.22 -1.92 -11.54
N ALA A 32 -28.47 -2.72 -12.59
CA ALA A 32 -29.58 -3.67 -12.62
C ALA A 32 -29.13 -5.10 -12.24
N GLY A 33 -28.58 -5.24 -11.03
CA GLY A 33 -27.99 -6.51 -10.59
C GLY A 33 -27.93 -6.71 -9.09
N CYS A 34 -28.80 -6.08 -8.30
CA CYS A 34 -29.10 -6.40 -6.90
C CYS A 34 -30.39 -5.65 -6.53
N GLY A 35 -31.50 -6.36 -6.39
CA GLY A 35 -32.78 -5.71 -6.06
C GLY A 35 -33.93 -6.71 -6.04
N GLY A 36 -34.00 -7.51 -4.98
CA GLY A 36 -35.20 -8.26 -4.60
C GLY A 36 -35.48 -7.98 -3.13
N GLY A 37 -36.64 -7.38 -2.84
CA GLY A 37 -37.12 -7.17 -1.47
C GLY A 37 -38.07 -5.97 -1.33
N ASP A 38 -39.36 -6.23 -1.50
CA ASP A 38 -40.50 -5.37 -1.12
C ASP A 38 -40.91 -5.65 0.37
N PRO A 39 -41.80 -4.88 1.04
CA PRO A 39 -41.43 -3.65 1.75
C PRO A 39 -41.92 -3.62 3.24
N ALA A 40 -41.65 -2.49 3.91
CA ALA A 40 -42.26 -1.95 5.14
C ALA A 40 -41.66 -2.35 6.51
N ALA A 41 -41.05 -1.37 7.20
CA ALA A 41 -41.61 -0.75 8.41
C ALA A 41 -40.68 0.36 8.99
N THR A 42 -41.33 1.50 9.23
CA THR A 42 -41.07 2.73 10.01
C THR A 42 -39.95 2.83 11.07
N ASP A 43 -39.30 4.01 11.05
CA ASP A 43 -38.62 4.82 12.08
C ASP A 43 -38.72 4.42 13.57
N THR A 44 -37.60 4.50 14.31
CA THR A 44 -37.29 5.61 15.24
C THR A 44 -35.96 5.42 16.01
N SER A 45 -35.38 6.57 16.35
CA SER A 45 -34.21 6.95 17.19
C SER A 45 -33.89 6.16 18.47
N ALA A 46 -32.59 6.14 18.84
CA ALA A 46 -32.01 6.79 20.05
C ALA A 46 -30.85 6.00 20.70
N GLU A 47 -29.88 6.76 21.22
CA GLU A 47 -28.73 6.36 22.03
C GLU A 47 -29.10 5.61 23.33
N ALA A 48 -28.22 4.71 23.78
CA ALA A 48 -27.54 4.77 25.10
C ALA A 48 -26.96 3.42 25.52
N ALA A 49 -25.81 3.50 26.20
CA ALA A 49 -25.12 2.44 26.91
C ALA A 49 -25.92 1.90 28.11
N GLN A 50 -25.76 0.61 28.44
CA GLN A 50 -25.33 0.15 29.78
C GLN A 50 -25.20 -1.37 29.87
N ALA A 51 -24.25 -1.76 30.72
CA ALA A 51 -24.01 -3.11 31.20
C ALA A 51 -25.15 -3.63 32.09
N ALA A 52 -25.37 -4.95 32.10
CA ALA A 52 -25.83 -5.65 33.28
C ALA A 52 -25.46 -7.14 33.22
N ASP A 53 -24.73 -7.53 34.25
CA ASP A 53 -24.60 -8.85 34.86
C ASP A 53 -25.97 -9.44 35.24
N THR A 54 -26.13 -10.76 35.15
CA THR A 54 -26.95 -11.58 36.06
C THR A 54 -26.81 -13.07 35.73
N THR A 55 -26.02 -13.74 36.58
CA THR A 55 -26.37 -14.97 37.32
C THR A 55 -27.46 -15.92 36.77
N GLY A 56 -27.00 -17.13 36.43
CA GLY A 56 -27.40 -18.36 37.13
C GLY A 56 -28.66 -19.08 36.66
N GLN A 57 -28.47 -20.29 36.11
CA GLN A 57 -29.26 -21.44 36.58
C GLN A 57 -28.52 -22.76 36.39
N VAL A 58 -28.45 -23.47 37.51
CA VAL A 58 -27.92 -24.81 37.73
C VAL A 58 -28.91 -25.83 37.15
N SER A 59 -28.42 -26.85 36.45
CA SER A 59 -29.11 -28.14 36.38
C SER A 59 -28.10 -29.27 36.49
N THR A 60 -28.26 -30.02 37.56
CA THR A 60 -27.53 -31.23 37.92
C THR A 60 -28.17 -32.44 37.23
N SER A 61 -27.36 -33.34 36.67
CA SER A 61 -27.68 -34.76 36.67
C SER A 61 -26.41 -35.60 36.78
N GLN A 62 -26.40 -36.46 37.79
CA GLN A 62 -25.37 -37.45 38.11
C GLN A 62 -25.48 -38.66 37.19
N GLY A 63 -24.34 -39.30 36.93
CA GLY A 63 -24.26 -40.64 36.37
C GLY A 63 -22.80 -41.10 36.29
N GLY A 64 -22.26 -41.61 37.40
CA GLY A 64 -20.91 -42.14 37.46
C GLY A 64 -20.78 -43.55 36.87
N THR A 65 -19.59 -43.89 36.41
CA THR A 65 -18.95 -45.19 36.64
C THR A 65 -17.46 -45.07 36.34
N SER A 66 -16.65 -45.57 37.27
CA SER A 66 -15.19 -45.53 37.27
C SER A 66 -14.62 -46.74 36.55
N GLN A 67 -13.53 -46.58 35.80
CA GLN A 67 -12.51 -47.61 35.63
C GLN A 67 -11.09 -47.01 35.70
N THR A 68 -10.35 -47.52 36.68
CA THR A 68 -8.89 -47.72 36.77
C THR A 68 -8.24 -47.94 35.40
N GLY A 69 -7.05 -47.46 35.03
CA GLY A 69 -5.89 -46.98 35.76
C GLY A 69 -4.66 -47.65 35.12
N THR A 70 -3.70 -46.89 34.59
CA THR A 70 -2.28 -47.31 34.43
C THR A 70 -1.43 -46.14 33.99
N ALA A 71 -0.39 -45.85 34.77
CA ALA A 71 0.71 -44.98 34.39
C ALA A 71 1.61 -45.68 33.38
N SER A 72 2.09 -44.96 32.36
CA SER A 72 3.28 -45.36 31.62
C SER A 72 4.04 -44.13 31.13
N THR A 73 5.19 -43.92 31.75
CA THR A 73 6.25 -42.99 31.38
C THR A 73 6.72 -43.30 29.96
N THR A 74 6.68 -42.33 29.03
CA THR A 74 7.38 -42.46 27.75
C THR A 74 8.15 -41.17 27.44
N THR A 75 9.45 -41.37 27.39
CA THR A 75 10.55 -40.47 27.05
C THR A 75 10.27 -39.63 25.80
N GLY A 76 10.53 -38.32 25.91
CA GLY A 76 10.39 -37.39 24.79
C GLY A 76 11.41 -37.65 23.69
N THR A 77 10.92 -38.00 22.51
CA THR A 77 11.65 -37.86 21.24
C THR A 77 11.40 -36.47 20.68
N VAL A 78 12.45 -35.66 20.64
CA VAL A 78 12.48 -34.40 19.89
C VAL A 78 12.41 -34.76 18.41
N SER A 79 11.25 -34.53 17.77
CA SER A 79 11.11 -34.61 16.32
C SER A 79 11.87 -33.44 15.70
N THR A 80 13.03 -33.73 15.14
CA THR A 80 13.70 -32.86 14.16
C THR A 80 12.84 -32.79 12.91
N PHE A 81 12.27 -31.62 12.61
CA PHE A 81 11.63 -31.37 11.32
C PHE A 81 12.72 -31.30 10.24
N GLU A 82 12.98 -32.44 9.61
CA GLU A 82 13.80 -32.53 8.40
C GLU A 82 13.01 -31.91 7.24
N VAL A 83 13.57 -30.86 6.62
CA VAL A 83 13.03 -30.27 5.40
C VAL A 83 13.26 -31.27 4.27
N ALA A 84 12.29 -32.16 4.04
CA ALA A 84 12.31 -33.06 2.91
C ALA A 84 12.30 -32.25 1.61
N GLN A 85 13.44 -32.23 0.90
CA GLN A 85 13.47 -31.81 -0.49
C GLN A 85 12.75 -32.86 -1.35
N ALA A 86 11.46 -32.63 -1.61
CA ALA A 86 10.71 -33.41 -2.58
C ALA A 86 11.07 -32.97 -4.00
N THR A 87 11.93 -33.73 -4.69
CA THR A 87 12.16 -33.66 -6.13
C THR A 87 11.00 -34.31 -6.89
N THR A 88 9.83 -33.66 -6.83
CA THR A 88 8.74 -33.92 -7.78
C THR A 88 9.07 -33.20 -9.10
N PRO A 89 8.82 -33.79 -10.29
CA PRO A 89 8.93 -33.05 -11.54
C PRO A 89 8.02 -31.83 -11.44
N ALA A 90 8.59 -30.62 -11.53
CA ALA A 90 7.83 -29.40 -11.37
C ALA A 90 6.77 -29.34 -12.46
N THR A 91 5.48 -29.41 -12.07
CA THR A 91 4.38 -29.10 -12.98
C THR A 91 4.67 -27.73 -13.63
N PRO A 92 4.59 -27.61 -14.97
CA PRO A 92 4.83 -26.34 -15.63
C PRO A 92 3.96 -25.24 -15.02
N THR A 93 4.55 -24.08 -14.77
CA THR A 93 3.82 -22.96 -14.18
C THR A 93 2.75 -22.49 -15.14
N THR A 94 1.49 -22.55 -14.71
CA THR A 94 0.37 -22.14 -15.56
C THR A 94 0.35 -20.62 -15.74
N ARG A 95 -0.26 -20.14 -16.83
CA ARG A 95 -0.47 -18.72 -17.07
C ARG A 95 -1.26 -18.04 -15.94
N ALA A 96 -2.22 -18.74 -15.35
CA ALA A 96 -3.02 -18.23 -14.23
C ALA A 96 -2.17 -18.00 -12.98
N ASP A 97 -1.29 -18.96 -12.65
CA ASP A 97 -0.39 -18.82 -11.50
C ASP A 97 0.66 -17.73 -11.73
N ALA A 98 1.22 -17.64 -12.94
CA ALA A 98 2.12 -16.55 -13.33
C ALA A 98 1.46 -15.17 -13.20
N PHE A 99 0.23 -15.03 -13.69
CA PHE A 99 -0.54 -13.79 -13.59
C PHE A 99 -0.82 -13.40 -12.12
N ARG A 100 -1.22 -14.37 -11.30
CA ARG A 100 -1.46 -14.18 -9.86
C ARG A 100 -0.18 -13.79 -9.12
N LEU A 101 0.95 -14.44 -9.41
CA LEU A 101 2.25 -14.05 -8.83
C LEU A 101 2.55 -12.59 -9.12
N LEU A 102 2.49 -12.20 -10.39
CA LEU A 102 2.84 -10.85 -10.81
C LEU A 102 1.88 -9.80 -10.27
N THR A 103 0.59 -10.15 -10.11
CA THR A 103 -0.37 -9.26 -9.46
C THR A 103 0.01 -8.99 -8.00
N GLN A 104 0.49 -10.00 -7.28
CA GLN A 104 0.88 -9.88 -5.86
C GLN A 104 2.28 -9.27 -5.68
N ALA A 105 3.19 -9.56 -6.60
CA ALA A 105 4.64 -9.29 -6.48
C ALA A 105 5.15 -8.11 -7.32
N SER A 106 4.30 -7.45 -8.13
CA SER A 106 4.66 -6.30 -8.96
C SER A 106 3.58 -5.21 -8.92
N PHE A 107 3.77 -4.13 -9.67
CA PHE A 107 2.72 -3.12 -9.89
C PHE A 107 1.73 -3.49 -10.99
N GLY A 108 1.84 -4.68 -11.59
CA GLY A 108 0.97 -5.10 -12.68
C GLY A 108 1.64 -6.13 -13.60
N PRO A 109 0.95 -7.23 -13.94
CA PRO A 109 1.45 -8.18 -14.92
C PRO A 109 1.67 -7.54 -16.29
N THR A 110 2.74 -7.93 -16.97
CA THR A 110 2.96 -7.66 -18.39
C THR A 110 3.09 -8.99 -19.13
N GLU A 111 2.80 -9.02 -20.42
CA GLU A 111 2.91 -10.27 -21.20
C GLU A 111 4.32 -10.87 -21.12
N ALA A 112 5.35 -10.04 -21.24
CA ALA A 112 6.73 -10.48 -21.16
C ALA A 112 7.07 -11.15 -19.82
N GLU A 113 6.59 -10.58 -18.70
CA GLU A 113 6.85 -11.15 -17.38
C GLU A 113 6.00 -12.40 -17.12
N ILE A 114 4.77 -12.48 -17.65
CA ILE A 114 3.96 -13.70 -17.56
C ILE A 114 4.68 -14.86 -18.26
N GLN A 115 5.16 -14.64 -19.49
CA GLN A 115 5.93 -15.66 -20.22
C GLN A 115 7.21 -16.04 -19.50
N ARG A 116 7.91 -15.06 -18.92
CA ARG A 116 9.11 -15.30 -18.11
C ARG A 116 8.82 -16.19 -16.91
N VAL A 117 7.79 -15.90 -16.13
CA VAL A 117 7.41 -16.72 -14.96
C VAL A 117 6.98 -18.12 -15.39
N MET A 118 6.25 -18.26 -16.50
CA MET A 118 5.90 -19.59 -17.04
C MET A 118 7.14 -20.41 -17.42
N ALA A 119 8.17 -19.74 -17.94
CA ALA A 119 9.41 -20.39 -18.38
C ALA A 119 10.33 -20.81 -17.23
N ILE A 120 10.47 -19.98 -16.19
CA ILE A 120 11.45 -20.20 -15.11
C ILE A 120 10.83 -20.61 -13.76
N GLY A 121 9.51 -20.47 -13.63
CA GLY A 121 8.76 -20.73 -12.40
C GLY A 121 8.77 -19.56 -11.39
N PRO A 122 7.84 -19.55 -10.42
CA PRO A 122 7.69 -18.47 -9.44
C PRO A 122 8.93 -18.22 -8.59
N ALA A 123 9.53 -19.29 -8.05
CA ALA A 123 10.67 -19.19 -7.16
C ALA A 123 11.90 -18.55 -7.85
N ALA A 124 12.26 -19.03 -9.04
CA ALA A 124 13.38 -18.48 -9.80
C ALA A 124 13.12 -17.04 -10.25
N TRP A 125 11.88 -16.69 -10.58
CA TRP A 125 11.53 -15.30 -10.89
C TRP A 125 11.68 -14.38 -9.67
N ILE A 126 11.21 -14.80 -8.49
CA ILE A 126 11.39 -14.05 -7.24
C ILE A 126 12.88 -13.88 -6.94
N ASP A 127 13.66 -14.96 -7.02
CA ASP A 127 15.10 -14.92 -6.75
C ASP A 127 15.82 -13.98 -7.72
N ALA A 128 15.45 -13.99 -9.01
CA ALA A 128 15.97 -13.05 -10.00
C ALA A 128 15.58 -11.59 -9.72
N GLN A 129 14.34 -11.32 -9.30
CA GLN A 129 13.90 -9.97 -8.92
C GLN A 129 14.61 -9.47 -7.67
N MET A 130 14.83 -10.33 -6.67
CA MET A 130 15.56 -9.98 -5.45
C MET A 130 17.04 -9.65 -5.71
N ALA A 131 17.63 -10.23 -6.76
CA ALA A 131 18.99 -9.96 -7.17
C ALA A 131 19.18 -8.62 -7.92
N LEU A 132 18.09 -8.00 -8.40
CA LEU A 132 18.18 -6.70 -9.05
C LEU A 132 18.57 -5.61 -8.06
N ALA A 133 19.54 -4.79 -8.45
CA ALA A 133 19.89 -3.55 -7.75
C ALA A 133 18.72 -2.55 -7.86
N PRO A 134 18.53 -1.68 -6.84
CA PRO A 134 17.52 -0.62 -6.91
C PRO A 134 17.69 0.24 -8.18
N GLN A 135 16.60 0.51 -8.91
CA GLN A 135 16.66 1.30 -10.15
C GLN A 135 16.09 2.72 -9.99
N GLY A 136 16.88 3.74 -10.34
CA GLY A 136 16.49 5.15 -10.20
C GLY A 136 16.61 5.66 -8.76
N SER A 137 16.29 6.93 -8.50
CA SER A 137 16.22 7.51 -7.15
C SER A 137 15.09 8.53 -7.07
N HIS A 138 14.28 8.43 -6.03
CA HIS A 138 13.22 9.39 -5.75
C HIS A 138 13.81 10.74 -5.32
N LEU A 139 14.85 10.75 -4.48
CA LEU A 139 15.54 11.96 -4.06
C LEU A 139 16.18 12.69 -5.24
N SER A 140 16.97 11.99 -6.07
CA SER A 140 17.62 12.62 -7.23
C SER A 140 16.60 13.18 -8.22
N ARG A 141 15.49 12.46 -8.44
CA ARG A 141 14.38 12.95 -9.27
C ARG A 141 13.75 14.22 -8.67
N TRP A 142 13.46 14.22 -7.38
CA TRP A 142 12.87 15.37 -6.71
C TRP A 142 13.77 16.60 -6.76
N LEU A 143 15.07 16.45 -6.52
CA LEU A 143 16.04 17.54 -6.58
C LEU A 143 16.14 18.15 -7.98
N ALA A 144 16.09 17.32 -9.02
CA ALA A 144 16.08 17.78 -10.41
C ALA A 144 14.80 18.58 -10.73
N ASP A 145 13.63 18.08 -10.32
CA ASP A 145 12.36 18.77 -10.50
C ASP A 145 12.32 20.10 -9.73
N ASP A 146 12.83 20.14 -8.50
CA ASP A 146 12.84 21.34 -7.66
C ASP A 146 13.76 22.42 -8.26
N ALA A 147 14.96 22.03 -8.71
CA ALA A 147 15.85 22.93 -9.43
C ALA A 147 15.19 23.50 -10.70
N ALA A 148 14.53 22.66 -11.50
CA ALA A 148 13.86 23.09 -12.73
C ALA A 148 12.67 24.04 -12.47
N VAL A 149 11.89 23.79 -11.41
CA VAL A 149 10.78 24.66 -11.01
C VAL A 149 11.28 25.98 -10.44
N ARG A 150 12.32 25.95 -9.60
CA ARG A 150 12.89 27.15 -8.96
C ARG A 150 13.65 28.05 -9.92
N ALA A 151 14.26 27.49 -10.97
CA ALA A 151 14.84 28.26 -12.06
C ALA A 151 13.80 29.14 -12.77
N ARG A 152 12.51 28.75 -12.76
CA ARG A 152 11.41 29.54 -13.34
C ARG A 152 10.82 30.51 -12.32
N ASN A 153 10.70 30.09 -11.07
CA ASN A 153 10.22 30.93 -9.98
C ASN A 153 10.82 30.45 -8.64
N PRO A 154 11.73 31.22 -8.02
CA PRO A 154 12.42 30.83 -6.79
C PRO A 154 11.52 30.55 -5.58
N SER A 155 10.27 31.04 -5.59
CA SER A 155 9.27 30.84 -4.53
C SER A 155 8.51 29.51 -4.64
N LEU A 156 8.65 28.80 -5.76
CA LEU A 156 8.01 27.50 -5.96
C LEU A 156 8.87 26.35 -5.44
N SER A 157 8.28 25.16 -5.37
CA SER A 157 8.97 23.91 -5.09
C SER A 157 8.34 22.77 -5.89
N ALA A 158 9.10 21.71 -6.15
CA ALA A 158 8.61 20.49 -6.76
C ALA A 158 7.49 19.81 -5.95
N GLY A 159 7.53 19.93 -4.61
CA GLY A 159 6.43 19.51 -3.73
C GLY A 159 6.08 18.02 -3.82
N ALA A 160 4.85 17.68 -3.41
CA ALA A 160 4.33 16.31 -3.41
C ALA A 160 4.13 15.75 -4.83
N ALA A 161 3.85 16.61 -5.82
CA ALA A 161 3.64 16.20 -7.21
C ALA A 161 4.87 15.50 -7.80
N SER A 162 6.09 15.94 -7.45
CA SER A 162 7.33 15.27 -7.89
C SER A 162 7.54 13.92 -7.20
N VAL A 163 7.13 13.76 -5.93
CA VAL A 163 7.14 12.46 -5.24
C VAL A 163 6.19 11.48 -5.95
N SER A 164 4.96 11.93 -6.24
CA SER A 164 3.97 11.15 -7.01
C SER A 164 4.48 10.79 -8.41
N SER A 165 5.10 11.76 -9.12
CA SER A 165 5.69 11.56 -10.44
C SER A 165 6.81 10.51 -10.43
N SER A 166 7.74 10.64 -9.48
CA SER A 166 8.83 9.69 -9.32
C SER A 166 8.34 8.28 -8.94
N PHE A 167 7.35 8.18 -8.06
CA PHE A 167 6.71 6.91 -7.72
C PHE A 167 6.14 6.22 -8.96
N HIS A 168 5.29 6.92 -9.73
CA HIS A 168 4.67 6.34 -10.93
C HIS A 168 5.71 5.99 -12.00
N GLN A 169 6.74 6.81 -12.18
CA GLN A 169 7.82 6.51 -13.11
C GLN A 169 8.50 5.18 -12.77
N GLN A 170 8.87 4.98 -11.51
CA GLN A 170 9.56 3.76 -11.10
C GLN A 170 8.61 2.54 -11.13
N ALA A 171 7.38 2.68 -10.65
CA ALA A 171 6.38 1.60 -10.65
C ALA A 171 6.06 1.09 -12.06
N LEU A 172 5.94 2.01 -13.03
CA LEU A 172 5.55 1.67 -14.40
C LEU A 172 6.73 1.19 -15.26
N PHE A 173 7.93 1.74 -15.06
CA PHE A 173 9.06 1.53 -15.98
C PHE A 173 10.28 0.83 -15.36
N GLY A 174 10.38 0.74 -14.04
CA GLY A 174 11.51 0.09 -13.36
C GLY A 174 11.47 -1.44 -13.47
N ALA A 175 12.63 -2.08 -13.56
CA ALA A 175 12.72 -3.54 -13.67
C ALA A 175 12.69 -4.27 -12.32
N ASP A 176 13.07 -3.61 -11.23
CA ASP A 176 13.12 -4.11 -9.84
C ASP A 176 11.74 -4.11 -9.15
N GLN A 177 10.73 -4.61 -9.87
CA GLN A 177 9.32 -4.55 -9.51
C GLN A 177 9.03 -5.08 -8.11
N LEU A 178 9.61 -6.23 -7.72
CA LEU A 178 9.38 -6.81 -6.40
C LEU A 178 9.89 -5.90 -5.28
N ARG A 179 11.10 -5.37 -5.44
CA ARG A 179 11.72 -4.49 -4.44
C ARG A 179 10.88 -3.24 -4.23
N GLN A 180 10.41 -2.62 -5.31
CA GLN A 180 9.55 -1.45 -5.23
C GLN A 180 8.17 -1.77 -4.64
N ARG A 181 7.60 -2.93 -4.98
CA ARG A 181 6.31 -3.37 -4.44
C ARG A 181 6.36 -3.59 -2.92
N VAL A 182 7.47 -4.14 -2.42
CA VAL A 182 7.73 -4.28 -0.98
C VAL A 182 8.01 -2.92 -0.34
N ALA A 183 8.77 -2.04 -0.99
CA ALA A 183 8.99 -0.67 -0.51
C ALA A 183 7.67 0.10 -0.36
N PHE A 184 6.74 -0.06 -1.31
CA PHE A 184 5.39 0.49 -1.21
C PHE A 184 4.66 -0.10 -0.01
N ALA A 185 4.62 -1.43 0.16
CA ALA A 185 4.01 -2.06 1.34
C ALA A 185 4.60 -1.55 2.66
N LEU A 186 5.92 -1.35 2.74
CA LEU A 186 6.58 -0.78 3.91
C LEU A 186 6.22 0.69 4.12
N SER A 187 6.00 1.48 3.07
CA SER A 187 5.55 2.88 3.20
C SER A 187 4.16 3.00 3.79
N GLU A 188 3.35 1.94 3.69
CA GLU A 188 2.00 1.86 4.26
C GLU A 188 1.98 1.35 5.70
N ILE A 189 3.09 0.78 6.17
CA ILE A 189 3.29 0.31 7.55
C ILE A 189 4.06 1.39 8.33
N MET A 190 5.18 1.86 7.77
CA MET A 190 6.08 2.86 8.32
C MET A 190 5.72 4.24 7.78
N VAL A 191 4.53 4.72 8.16
CA VAL A 191 3.85 5.82 7.47
C VAL A 191 4.55 7.17 7.69
N VAL A 192 4.76 7.89 6.60
CA VAL A 192 4.98 9.35 6.56
C VAL A 192 4.07 9.95 5.49
N SER A 193 3.68 11.21 5.62
CA SER A 193 2.75 11.85 4.68
C SER A 193 3.29 13.16 4.11
N THR A 194 3.13 13.33 2.81
CA THR A 194 3.34 14.59 2.09
C THR A 194 2.22 15.61 2.32
N ASN A 195 1.16 15.25 3.06
CA ASN A 195 0.26 16.25 3.65
C ASN A 195 1.03 17.13 4.64
N ASP A 196 1.73 16.49 5.58
CA ASP A 196 2.52 17.15 6.63
C ASP A 196 3.90 17.58 6.12
N LEU A 197 4.50 16.76 5.25
CA LEU A 197 5.77 17.00 4.56
C LEU A 197 5.54 17.72 3.23
N SER A 198 4.74 18.79 3.23
CA SER A 198 4.38 19.52 2.02
C SER A 198 5.45 20.53 1.56
N GLY A 199 5.29 21.05 0.34
CA GLY A 199 6.23 21.99 -0.28
C GLY A 199 7.67 21.44 -0.30
N ARG A 200 8.63 22.23 0.18
CA ARG A 200 10.05 21.81 0.22
C ARG A 200 10.31 20.63 1.15
N LYS A 201 9.43 20.33 2.12
CA LYS A 201 9.60 19.16 3.00
C LYS A 201 9.42 17.83 2.25
N ALA A 202 8.76 17.84 1.09
CA ALA A 202 8.50 16.63 0.31
C ALA A 202 9.78 15.91 -0.15
N VAL A 203 10.91 16.61 -0.21
CA VAL A 203 12.23 16.00 -0.45
C VAL A 203 12.59 14.94 0.59
N SER A 204 12.16 15.13 1.84
CA SER A 204 12.36 14.16 2.91
C SER A 204 11.49 12.91 2.68
N ALA A 205 10.30 13.05 2.11
CA ALA A 205 9.48 11.89 1.72
C ALA A 205 10.08 11.15 0.51
N ALA A 206 10.67 11.87 -0.45
CA ALA A 206 11.38 11.26 -1.58
C ALA A 206 12.58 10.42 -1.11
N SER A 207 13.43 10.96 -0.24
CA SER A 207 14.54 10.20 0.35
C SER A 207 14.08 9.06 1.26
N TYR A 208 12.95 9.22 1.95
CA TYR A 208 12.36 8.16 2.76
C TYR A 208 11.96 6.95 1.90
N LEU A 209 11.38 7.16 0.71
CA LEU A 209 11.12 6.08 -0.24
C LEU A 209 12.39 5.37 -0.69
N ASP A 210 13.46 6.13 -0.96
CA ASP A 210 14.76 5.53 -1.32
C ASP A 210 15.30 4.66 -0.17
N MET A 211 15.17 5.09 1.09
CA MET A 211 15.53 4.32 2.27
C MET A 211 14.68 3.04 2.41
N LEU A 212 13.36 3.13 2.27
CA LEU A 212 12.48 1.96 2.32
C LEU A 212 12.83 0.95 1.22
N ARG A 213 13.12 1.42 0.01
CA ARG A 213 13.51 0.56 -1.11
C ARG A 213 14.87 -0.10 -0.91
N ALA A 214 15.83 0.60 -0.30
CA ALA A 214 17.12 0.02 0.07
C ALA A 214 16.98 -1.10 1.11
N ASN A 215 16.02 -0.97 2.03
CA ASN A 215 15.77 -1.94 3.11
C ASN A 215 14.67 -2.97 2.80
N ALA A 216 13.99 -2.87 1.65
CA ALA A 216 12.87 -3.73 1.29
C ALA A 216 13.20 -5.24 1.35
N LEU A 217 14.46 -5.61 1.11
CA LEU A 217 14.96 -6.98 1.19
C LEU A 217 16.13 -7.10 2.19
N GLY A 218 16.19 -6.20 3.17
CA GLY A 218 17.23 -6.14 4.19
C GLY A 218 16.80 -6.81 5.50
N ASN A 219 17.36 -6.34 6.62
CA ASN A 219 16.97 -6.80 7.95
C ASN A 219 16.03 -5.79 8.62
N TYR A 220 14.96 -6.28 9.24
CA TYR A 220 13.96 -5.44 9.89
C TYR A 220 14.53 -4.60 11.04
N ARG A 221 15.49 -5.12 11.83
CA ARG A 221 16.12 -4.35 12.90
C ARG A 221 16.86 -3.13 12.34
N GLN A 222 17.54 -3.28 11.21
CA GLN A 222 18.18 -2.18 10.51
C GLN A 222 17.14 -1.20 9.94
N LEU A 223 16.06 -1.72 9.34
CA LEU A 223 14.96 -0.90 8.82
C LEU A 223 14.38 0.02 9.90
N ILE A 224 14.01 -0.50 11.07
CA ILE A 224 13.37 0.31 12.12
C ILE A 224 14.31 1.38 12.70
N GLU A 225 15.62 1.15 12.69
CA GLU A 225 16.61 2.18 13.05
C GLU A 225 16.69 3.27 12.01
N GLN A 226 16.75 2.89 10.73
CA GLN A 226 16.77 3.87 9.66
C GLN A 226 15.47 4.67 9.59
N VAL A 227 14.32 4.05 9.88
CA VAL A 227 13.04 4.75 10.06
C VAL A 227 13.12 5.73 11.24
N ALA A 228 13.55 5.26 12.42
CA ALA A 228 13.65 6.11 13.62
C ALA A 228 14.62 7.29 13.45
N LEU A 229 15.67 7.13 12.65
CA LEU A 229 16.64 8.19 12.39
C LEU A 229 16.30 9.01 11.13
N HIS A 230 15.29 8.66 10.34
CA HIS A 230 15.01 9.43 9.13
C HIS A 230 14.35 10.78 9.47
N PRO A 231 14.82 11.93 8.95
CA PRO A 231 14.22 13.23 9.26
C PRO A 231 12.74 13.35 8.86
N ALA A 232 12.31 12.65 7.80
CA ALA A 232 10.89 12.56 7.44
C ALA A 232 10.03 12.01 8.59
N MET A 233 10.48 10.92 9.23
CA MET A 233 9.80 10.34 10.38
C MET A 233 9.90 11.25 11.60
N GLY A 234 11.09 11.81 11.84
CA GLY A 234 11.35 12.83 12.87
C GLY A 234 10.39 14.00 12.84
N MET A 235 10.09 14.51 11.65
CA MET A 235 9.12 15.59 11.46
C MET A 235 7.68 15.11 11.56
N TYR A 236 7.37 13.92 11.02
CA TYR A 236 6.00 13.41 10.94
C TYR A 236 5.44 13.00 12.31
N LEU A 237 6.25 12.31 13.12
CA LEU A 237 5.88 11.85 14.48
C LEU A 237 6.57 12.65 15.59
N SER A 238 6.94 13.89 15.27
CA SER A 238 7.38 14.93 16.20
C SER A 238 8.58 14.60 17.12
N HIS A 239 9.36 13.56 16.86
CA HIS A 239 10.56 13.27 17.68
C HIS A 239 11.85 13.93 17.22
N LEU A 240 11.86 14.58 16.04
CA LEU A 240 12.94 15.49 15.66
C LEU A 240 12.94 16.66 16.66
N ARG A 241 14.09 16.87 17.30
CA ARG A 241 14.29 17.86 18.37
C ARG A 241 13.51 17.57 19.65
N ASN A 242 13.10 16.32 19.90
CA ASN A 242 12.59 15.93 21.20
C ASN A 242 13.66 16.16 22.29
N ARG A 243 13.27 16.64 23.47
CA ARG A 243 14.19 17.05 24.53
C ARG A 243 13.91 16.26 25.79
N LYS A 244 14.96 15.98 26.55
CA LYS A 244 14.88 15.45 27.91
C LYS A 244 14.00 16.31 28.82
N ALA A 245 13.51 15.67 29.87
CA ALA A 245 12.66 16.29 30.88
C ALA A 245 13.32 17.53 31.49
N ASP A 246 12.49 18.45 31.94
CA ASP A 246 12.89 19.68 32.62
C ASP A 246 11.96 19.88 33.83
N PRO A 247 12.27 19.29 34.99
CA PRO A 247 11.37 19.32 36.14
C PRO A 247 11.08 20.74 36.65
N VAL A 248 12.01 21.68 36.43
CA VAL A 248 11.84 23.08 36.81
C VAL A 248 10.93 23.81 35.81
N GLY A 249 11.13 23.56 34.51
CA GLY A 249 10.34 24.17 33.44
C GLY A 249 9.04 23.44 33.09
N GLY A 250 8.77 22.28 33.68
CA GLY A 250 7.61 21.42 33.39
C GLY A 250 7.63 20.75 32.01
N ARG A 251 8.78 20.69 31.32
CA ARG A 251 8.87 20.02 30.01
C ARG A 251 8.98 18.52 30.21
N GLU A 252 8.12 17.77 29.53
CA GLU A 252 8.23 16.32 29.39
C GLU A 252 8.69 15.93 27.98
N PRO A 253 9.37 14.78 27.80
CA PRO A 253 9.67 14.23 26.48
C PRO A 253 8.41 13.95 25.66
N ASP A 254 8.45 14.26 24.37
CA ASP A 254 7.36 13.90 23.44
C ASP A 254 7.25 12.38 23.32
N GLN A 255 6.05 11.86 23.59
CA GLN A 255 5.73 10.44 23.63
C GLN A 255 5.18 9.88 22.30
N ASN A 256 4.88 10.74 21.32
CA ASN A 256 4.18 10.36 20.09
C ASN A 256 4.93 9.25 19.33
N PHE A 257 6.19 9.49 18.93
CA PHE A 257 6.98 8.49 18.23
C PHE A 257 7.20 7.20 19.05
N ALA A 258 7.37 7.30 20.38
CA ALA A 258 7.53 6.11 21.23
C ALA A 258 6.28 5.22 21.21
N ARG A 259 5.09 5.83 21.27
CA ARG A 259 3.81 5.13 21.14
C ARG A 259 3.69 4.47 19.78
N GLU A 260 3.87 5.22 18.69
CA GLU A 260 3.67 4.69 17.34
C GLU A 260 4.73 3.66 16.94
N LEU A 261 5.96 3.80 17.43
CA LEU A 261 7.02 2.82 17.25
C LEU A 261 6.62 1.45 17.83
N MET A 262 6.00 1.41 19.01
CA MET A 262 5.46 0.19 19.60
C MET A 262 4.16 -0.26 18.90
N GLN A 263 3.21 0.65 18.75
CA GLN A 263 1.84 0.34 18.35
C GLN A 263 1.69 0.00 16.87
N LEU A 264 2.31 0.77 15.98
CA LEU A 264 2.10 0.67 14.54
C LEU A 264 3.26 0.00 13.84
N PHE A 265 4.47 0.27 14.31
CA PHE A 265 5.67 -0.11 13.57
C PHE A 265 6.29 -1.41 14.03
N SER A 266 5.93 -1.94 15.22
CA SER A 266 6.58 -3.14 15.76
C SER A 266 5.66 -4.17 16.42
N ILE A 267 5.16 -3.94 17.64
CA ILE A 267 4.59 -4.99 18.48
C ILE A 267 3.07 -5.01 18.48
N GLY A 268 2.41 -3.89 18.17
CA GLY A 268 0.96 -3.78 18.23
C GLY A 268 0.45 -3.57 19.66
N LEU A 269 -0.85 -3.33 19.81
CA LEU A 269 -1.50 -3.13 21.12
C LEU A 269 -1.53 -4.41 21.96
N VAL A 270 -1.82 -5.55 21.33
CA VAL A 270 -2.07 -6.83 22.02
C VAL A 270 -0.98 -7.84 21.70
N ALA A 271 -0.61 -8.62 22.71
CA ALA A 271 0.34 -9.71 22.56
C ALA A 271 -0.23 -10.79 21.64
N LEU A 272 0.59 -11.29 20.73
CA LEU A 272 0.18 -12.24 19.70
C LEU A 272 0.83 -13.61 19.91
N ASN A 273 0.08 -14.66 19.59
CA ASN A 273 0.63 -15.98 19.31
C ASN A 273 1.38 -15.95 17.96
N PRO A 274 2.24 -16.95 17.66
CA PRO A 274 2.94 -17.02 16.37
C PRO A 274 2.00 -17.01 15.16
N ASP A 275 0.77 -17.52 15.30
CA ASP A 275 -0.27 -17.53 14.26
C ASP A 275 -1.03 -16.20 14.11
N GLY A 276 -0.62 -15.17 14.85
CA GLY A 276 -1.23 -13.84 14.81
C GLY A 276 -2.55 -13.70 15.57
N THR A 277 -3.00 -14.73 16.27
CA THR A 277 -4.16 -14.63 17.18
C THR A 277 -3.77 -13.93 18.48
N PRO A 278 -4.69 -13.18 19.12
CA PRO A 278 -4.41 -12.56 20.42
C PRO A 278 -4.11 -13.61 21.50
N ARG A 279 -3.10 -13.34 22.32
CA ARG A 279 -2.86 -14.08 23.56
C ARG A 279 -3.90 -13.67 24.59
N LEU A 280 -4.56 -14.65 25.20
CA LEU A 280 -5.63 -14.43 26.16
C LEU A 280 -5.22 -14.90 27.56
N VAL A 281 -5.57 -14.12 28.57
CA VAL A 281 -5.51 -14.51 30.00
C VAL A 281 -6.88 -14.22 30.60
N GLY A 282 -7.51 -15.24 31.19
CA GLY A 282 -8.90 -15.10 31.67
C GLY A 282 -9.91 -14.77 30.56
N GLY A 283 -9.62 -15.12 29.31
CA GLY A 283 -10.47 -14.82 28.14
C GLY A 283 -10.27 -13.41 27.55
N LEU A 284 -9.44 -12.56 28.14
CA LEU A 284 -9.18 -11.20 27.66
C LEU A 284 -7.81 -11.08 26.97
N PRO A 285 -7.69 -10.27 25.89
CA PRO A 285 -6.40 -9.97 25.28
C PRO A 285 -5.40 -9.38 26.26
N VAL A 286 -4.15 -9.83 26.19
CA VAL A 286 -3.04 -9.26 26.95
C VAL A 286 -2.45 -8.08 26.19
N GLU A 287 -2.28 -6.93 26.84
CA GLU A 287 -1.60 -5.77 26.27
C GLU A 287 -0.09 -6.00 26.15
N ASN A 288 0.55 -5.51 25.08
CA ASN A 288 2.00 -5.62 24.91
C ASN A 288 2.79 -4.61 25.75
N TYR A 289 2.19 -3.45 26.04
CA TYR A 289 2.86 -2.34 26.70
C TYR A 289 1.82 -1.44 27.38
N GLY A 290 2.24 -0.74 28.42
CA GLY A 290 1.44 0.23 29.16
C GLY A 290 2.00 1.66 29.10
N PRO A 291 1.38 2.61 29.82
CA PRO A 291 1.83 3.99 29.87
C PRO A 291 3.29 4.17 30.32
N ALA A 292 3.76 3.33 31.27
CA ALA A 292 5.15 3.38 31.75
C ALA A 292 6.17 3.03 30.65
N ASP A 293 5.84 2.09 29.76
CA ASP A 293 6.70 1.74 28.63
C ASP A 293 6.80 2.88 27.62
N VAL A 294 5.68 3.58 27.40
CA VAL A 294 5.64 4.76 26.52
C VAL A 294 6.51 5.88 27.08
N GLU A 295 6.43 6.13 28.39
CA GLU A 295 7.26 7.13 29.07
C GLU A 295 8.75 6.76 29.04
N GLY A 296 9.11 5.52 29.39
CA GLY A 296 10.51 5.09 29.37
C GLY A 296 11.10 5.12 27.96
N LEU A 297 10.32 4.71 26.95
CA LEU A 297 10.77 4.75 25.56
C LEU A 297 10.81 6.19 25.00
N SER A 298 9.95 7.11 25.43
CA SER A 298 10.01 8.52 25.01
C SER A 298 11.30 9.19 25.47
N GLN A 299 11.78 8.86 26.67
CA GLN A 299 13.08 9.31 27.19
C GLN A 299 14.26 8.79 26.35
N VAL A 300 14.14 7.61 25.74
CA VAL A 300 15.14 7.10 24.78
C VAL A 300 15.16 7.97 23.52
N MET A 301 14.00 8.45 23.06
CA MET A 301 13.86 9.22 21.82
C MET A 301 14.27 10.70 21.93
N THR A 302 14.73 11.13 23.10
CA THR A 302 15.21 12.51 23.31
C THR A 302 16.57 12.76 22.65
N GLY A 303 16.83 14.00 22.26
CA GLY A 303 18.15 14.44 21.80
C GLY A 303 18.50 14.08 20.35
N PHE A 304 17.57 13.63 19.51
CA PHE A 304 17.83 13.42 18.08
C PHE A 304 17.44 14.65 17.26
N SER A 305 18.33 15.10 16.36
CA SER A 305 18.06 16.24 15.46
C SER A 305 18.92 16.12 14.18
N TRP A 306 18.91 17.17 13.36
CA TRP A 306 19.57 17.24 12.05
C TRP A 306 21.01 16.70 12.06
N ALA A 307 21.38 15.98 11.00
CA ALA A 307 22.76 15.58 10.76
C ALA A 307 23.68 16.82 10.60
N GLY A 308 24.95 16.69 10.97
CA GLY A 308 25.97 17.70 10.70
C GLY A 308 27.34 17.35 11.28
N PRO A 309 28.38 18.18 11.05
CA PRO A 309 29.76 17.90 11.46
C PRO A 309 30.02 17.89 13.00
N ASP A 310 29.06 18.28 13.83
CA ASP A 310 29.14 18.44 15.29
C ASP A 310 27.74 18.36 15.92
N THR A 311 27.70 18.28 17.25
CA THR A 311 26.46 18.19 18.06
C THR A 311 26.19 19.48 18.85
N SER A 312 26.50 20.65 18.30
CA SER A 312 26.26 21.94 18.95
C SER A 312 24.76 22.24 19.15
N THR A 313 24.44 23.04 20.17
CA THR A 313 23.07 23.44 20.49
C THR A 313 22.41 24.26 19.39
N ALA A 314 23.18 25.07 18.66
CA ALA A 314 22.71 25.82 17.51
C ALA A 314 22.21 24.89 16.38
N ARG A 315 22.92 23.77 16.16
CA ARG A 315 22.51 22.80 15.13
C ARG A 315 21.27 22.01 15.54
N PHE A 316 21.16 21.65 16.81
CA PHE A 316 19.94 21.03 17.33
C PHE A 316 18.71 21.86 16.98
N ALA A 317 18.83 23.20 17.05
CA ALA A 317 17.73 24.12 16.79
C ALA A 317 17.56 24.59 15.33
N THR A 318 18.39 24.12 14.40
CA THR A 318 18.40 24.60 13.01
C THR A 318 17.00 24.47 12.35
N PRO A 319 16.51 25.49 11.63
CA PRO A 319 15.26 25.39 10.90
C PRO A 319 15.42 24.53 9.64
N PHE A 320 14.36 23.81 9.25
CA PHE A 320 14.34 22.91 8.08
C PHE A 320 14.98 23.53 6.82
N LEU A 321 14.63 24.77 6.47
CA LEU A 321 15.11 25.40 5.22
C LEU A 321 16.63 25.65 5.20
N ALA A 322 17.26 25.75 6.37
CA ALA A 322 18.69 25.94 6.53
C ALA A 322 19.45 24.62 6.74
N ALA A 323 18.74 23.51 6.95
CA ALA A 323 19.34 22.21 7.23
C ALA A 323 20.00 21.57 5.98
N GLY A 324 19.81 22.11 4.78
CA GLY A 324 20.51 21.66 3.58
C GLY A 324 20.26 20.18 3.30
N ASP A 325 21.33 19.39 3.15
CA ASP A 325 21.26 17.94 2.94
C ASP A 325 20.89 17.15 4.20
N ALA A 326 20.94 17.77 5.38
CA ALA A 326 20.57 17.12 6.64
C ALA A 326 19.08 16.73 6.70
N VAL A 327 18.25 17.25 5.78
CA VAL A 327 16.82 16.89 5.69
C VAL A 327 16.56 15.53 5.02
N TRP A 328 17.59 14.89 4.47
CA TRP A 328 17.56 13.51 3.94
C TRP A 328 18.76 12.66 4.38
N ARG A 329 19.51 13.11 5.40
CA ARG A 329 20.54 12.31 6.07
C ARG A 329 20.00 11.83 7.42
N PRO A 330 20.41 10.65 7.92
CA PRO A 330 19.99 10.18 9.23
C PRO A 330 20.25 11.24 10.31
N MET A 331 19.24 11.51 11.14
CA MET A 331 19.37 12.31 12.35
C MET A 331 20.50 11.77 13.22
N GLN A 332 21.11 12.64 14.01
CA GLN A 332 22.17 12.28 14.94
C GLN A 332 21.79 12.66 16.37
N GLY A 333 22.42 11.99 17.34
CA GLY A 333 22.23 12.25 18.76
C GLY A 333 22.99 13.48 19.24
N TYR A 334 22.33 14.30 20.06
CA TYR A 334 22.85 15.50 20.69
C TYR A 334 22.85 15.31 22.21
N PRO A 335 24.01 14.99 22.83
CA PRO A 335 24.10 14.68 24.26
C PRO A 335 23.49 15.74 25.19
N ALA A 336 23.59 17.02 24.84
CA ALA A 336 23.04 18.12 25.64
C ALA A 336 21.51 18.05 25.86
N PHE A 337 20.79 17.36 24.97
CA PHE A 337 19.32 17.29 24.98
C PHE A 337 18.77 15.88 25.27
N HIS A 338 19.64 14.90 25.52
CA HIS A 338 19.25 13.51 25.75
C HIS A 338 19.16 13.18 27.24
N GLU A 339 18.16 12.37 27.60
CA GLU A 339 17.91 11.94 28.96
C GLU A 339 19.05 11.05 29.46
N THR A 340 19.54 11.30 30.67
CA THR A 340 20.64 10.56 31.32
C THR A 340 20.15 9.70 32.48
N GLN A 341 18.94 9.92 32.98
CA GLN A 341 18.34 9.05 33.99
C GLN A 341 18.08 7.65 33.43
N ALA A 342 17.88 6.69 34.35
CA ALA A 342 17.51 5.33 33.97
C ALA A 342 16.15 5.30 33.27
N LYS A 343 16.02 4.46 32.25
CA LYS A 343 14.84 4.39 31.36
C LYS A 343 14.38 2.94 31.28
N SER A 344 13.15 2.66 31.67
CA SER A 344 12.62 1.29 31.70
C SER A 344 11.43 1.15 30.75
N PHE A 345 11.45 0.11 29.92
CA PHE A 345 10.40 -0.19 28.95
C PHE A 345 10.48 -1.67 28.56
N LEU A 346 9.35 -2.33 28.35
CA LEU A 346 9.23 -3.70 27.86
C LEU A 346 10.10 -4.70 28.64
N GLY A 347 10.16 -4.55 29.96
CA GLY A 347 11.00 -5.38 30.84
C GLY A 347 12.52 -5.18 30.68
N THR A 348 12.94 -4.19 29.91
CA THR A 348 14.35 -3.79 29.70
C THR A 348 14.61 -2.45 30.41
N THR A 349 15.85 -2.24 30.88
CA THR A 349 16.28 -0.96 31.44
C THR A 349 17.58 -0.48 30.79
N VAL A 350 17.59 0.76 30.30
CA VAL A 350 18.82 1.51 30.03
C VAL A 350 19.24 2.15 31.35
N ALA A 351 20.39 1.73 31.89
CA ALA A 351 20.90 2.27 33.14
C ALA A 351 21.19 3.78 33.04
N ALA A 352 21.18 4.47 34.20
CA ALA A 352 21.56 5.87 34.26
C ALA A 352 22.98 6.09 33.72
N GLN A 353 23.18 7.18 33.00
CA GLN A 353 24.39 7.47 32.25
C GLN A 353 25.09 8.70 32.84
N ALA A 354 26.35 8.57 33.22
CA ALA A 354 27.16 9.72 33.68
C ALA A 354 27.39 10.77 32.58
N THR A 355 27.38 10.33 31.32
CA THR A 355 27.40 11.19 30.12
C THR A 355 26.34 10.67 29.17
N ALA A 356 25.54 11.56 28.58
CA ALA A 356 24.46 11.15 27.70
C ALA A 356 24.97 10.36 26.47
N GLN A 357 24.38 9.19 26.24
CA GLN A 357 24.70 8.29 25.14
C GLN A 357 23.44 7.97 24.30
N PRO A 358 22.98 8.91 23.44
CA PRO A 358 21.78 8.72 22.62
C PRO A 358 21.80 7.43 21.79
N SER A 359 22.93 7.14 21.15
CA SER A 359 23.06 5.96 20.28
C SER A 359 23.00 4.63 21.04
N LEU A 360 23.49 4.59 22.29
CA LEU A 360 23.35 3.40 23.13
C LEU A 360 21.89 3.18 23.52
N SER A 361 21.23 4.24 24.03
CA SER A 361 19.83 4.18 24.42
C SER A 361 18.95 3.70 23.26
N LEU A 362 19.15 4.27 22.05
CA LEU A 362 18.41 3.88 20.85
C LEU A 362 18.68 2.43 20.46
N ARG A 363 19.94 1.98 20.48
CA ARG A 363 20.30 0.60 20.16
C ARG A 363 19.57 -0.38 21.06
N VAL A 364 19.64 -0.19 22.38
CA VAL A 364 18.96 -1.07 23.35
C VAL A 364 17.47 -1.13 23.07
N ALA A 365 16.82 0.03 22.86
CA ALA A 365 15.39 0.07 22.57
C ALA A 365 15.00 -0.68 21.30
N LEU A 366 15.70 -0.44 20.20
CA LEU A 366 15.38 -1.08 18.93
C LEU A 366 15.73 -2.57 18.92
N ASP A 367 16.78 -2.99 19.65
CA ASP A 367 17.12 -4.40 19.84
C ASP A 367 16.03 -5.12 20.65
N THR A 368 15.52 -4.51 21.73
CA THR A 368 14.39 -5.04 22.51
C THR A 368 13.15 -5.18 21.63
N LEU A 369 12.79 -4.16 20.85
CA LEU A 369 11.64 -4.20 19.95
C LEU A 369 11.79 -5.26 18.88
N ALA A 370 12.90 -5.31 18.13
CA ALA A 370 13.09 -6.30 17.06
C ALA A 370 13.08 -7.75 17.56
N ASN A 371 13.50 -7.98 18.81
CA ASN A 371 13.47 -9.29 19.44
C ASN A 371 12.13 -9.63 20.12
N HIS A 372 11.21 -8.67 20.24
CA HIS A 372 9.91 -8.91 20.87
C HIS A 372 9.10 -9.96 20.09
N ALA A 373 8.40 -10.83 20.83
CA ALA A 373 7.70 -12.00 20.28
C ALA A 373 6.59 -11.61 19.28
N SER A 374 5.86 -10.53 19.57
CA SER A 374 4.73 -10.06 18.73
C SER A 374 5.16 -9.47 17.37
N VAL A 375 6.43 -9.07 17.17
CA VAL A 375 6.84 -8.38 15.93
C VAL A 375 6.65 -9.24 14.68
N GLY A 376 7.09 -10.50 14.73
CA GLY A 376 6.98 -11.44 13.62
C GLY A 376 5.54 -11.61 13.12
N PRO A 377 4.59 -12.04 13.98
CA PRO A 377 3.19 -12.16 13.59
C PRO A 377 2.54 -10.81 13.23
N PHE A 378 2.89 -9.73 13.93
CA PHE A 378 2.28 -8.41 13.69
C PHE A 378 2.68 -7.82 12.32
N ILE A 379 3.98 -7.75 12.03
CA ILE A 379 4.48 -7.21 10.75
C ILE A 379 4.30 -8.22 9.62
N GLY A 380 4.48 -9.52 9.90
CA GLY A 380 4.24 -10.59 8.94
C GLY A 380 2.81 -10.58 8.40
N ARG A 381 1.80 -10.46 9.28
CA ARG A 381 0.39 -10.34 8.86
C ARG A 381 0.18 -9.12 7.96
N GLN A 382 0.71 -7.96 8.32
CA GLN A 382 0.54 -6.73 7.54
C GLN A 382 1.20 -6.85 6.15
N LEU A 383 2.39 -7.45 6.06
CA LEU A 383 3.04 -7.69 4.77
C LEU A 383 2.22 -8.65 3.88
N ILE A 384 1.63 -9.71 4.46
CA ILE A 384 0.71 -10.59 3.73
C ILE A 384 -0.50 -9.80 3.23
N GLN A 385 -1.08 -8.92 4.06
CA GLN A 385 -2.20 -8.06 3.67
C GLN A 385 -1.86 -7.11 2.53
N ARG A 386 -0.68 -6.49 2.57
CA ARG A 386 -0.27 -5.57 1.50
C ARG A 386 0.03 -6.29 0.20
N LEU A 387 0.57 -7.51 0.23
CA LEU A 387 1.04 -8.22 -0.96
C LEU A 387 0.01 -9.22 -1.54
N VAL A 388 -0.68 -10.00 -0.71
CA VAL A 388 -1.40 -11.22 -1.13
C VAL A 388 -2.90 -11.13 -0.89
N THR A 389 -3.33 -11.11 0.38
CA THR A 389 -4.74 -11.29 0.79
C THR A 389 -5.08 -10.49 2.05
N SER A 390 -6.26 -9.87 2.11
CA SER A 390 -6.67 -9.03 3.25
C SER A 390 -6.91 -9.84 4.54
N GLN A 391 -7.28 -11.10 4.39
CA GLN A 391 -7.62 -12.02 5.48
C GLN A 391 -6.77 -13.29 5.39
N PRO A 392 -5.48 -13.25 5.76
CA PRO A 392 -4.67 -14.46 5.81
C PRO A 392 -5.13 -15.42 6.91
N SER A 393 -5.00 -16.72 6.69
CA SER A 393 -5.26 -17.70 7.75
C SER A 393 -4.24 -17.60 8.89
N PRO A 394 -4.59 -18.00 10.13
CA PRO A 394 -3.62 -18.09 11.22
C PRO A 394 -2.44 -19.02 10.87
N ALA A 395 -2.68 -20.10 10.14
CA ALA A 395 -1.63 -21.02 9.70
C ALA A 395 -0.64 -20.37 8.75
N TYR A 396 -1.09 -19.46 7.87
CA TYR A 396 -0.21 -18.69 7.00
C TYR A 396 0.64 -17.71 7.81
N VAL A 397 0.02 -16.95 8.72
CA VAL A 397 0.78 -16.05 9.62
C VAL A 397 1.80 -16.85 10.44
N ALA A 398 1.46 -18.03 10.96
CA ALA A 398 2.36 -18.88 11.73
C ALA A 398 3.62 -19.28 10.94
N ARG A 399 3.48 -19.69 9.68
CA ARG A 399 4.62 -20.04 8.81
C ARG A 399 5.52 -18.84 8.56
N ILE A 400 4.94 -17.67 8.32
CA ILE A 400 5.71 -16.44 8.11
C ILE A 400 6.39 -15.97 9.40
N SER A 401 5.73 -16.08 10.55
CA SER A 401 6.33 -15.80 11.85
C SER A 401 7.50 -16.73 12.16
N ALA A 402 7.45 -17.99 11.74
CA ALA A 402 8.57 -18.93 11.89
C ALA A 402 9.78 -18.49 11.05
N VAL A 403 9.57 -18.12 9.79
CA VAL A 403 10.64 -17.58 8.91
C VAL A 403 11.18 -16.25 9.44
N TRP A 404 10.31 -15.40 9.99
CA TRP A 404 10.73 -14.18 10.65
C TRP A 404 11.63 -14.47 11.85
N ALA A 405 11.30 -15.46 12.65
CA ALA A 405 12.08 -15.83 13.81
C ALA A 405 13.45 -16.40 13.43
N ASN A 406 13.52 -17.15 12.33
CA ASN A 406 14.74 -17.73 11.81
C ASN A 406 14.58 -18.02 10.30
N ASN A 407 15.42 -17.37 9.48
CA ASN A 407 15.43 -17.57 8.03
C ASN A 407 16.04 -18.91 7.55
N GLY A 408 16.33 -19.84 8.45
CA GLY A 408 17.05 -21.09 8.20
C GLY A 408 18.55 -21.00 8.45
N ALA A 409 19.09 -19.80 8.66
CA ALA A 409 20.50 -19.55 8.98
C ALA A 409 20.69 -18.88 10.36
N GLY A 410 19.66 -18.89 11.21
CA GLY A 410 19.68 -18.28 12.54
C GLY A 410 19.47 -16.76 12.54
N VAL A 411 19.12 -16.16 11.40
CA VAL A 411 18.91 -14.70 11.31
C VAL A 411 17.43 -14.37 11.48
N ARG A 412 17.14 -13.58 12.52
CA ARG A 412 15.80 -13.02 12.79
C ARG A 412 15.55 -11.77 11.94
N GLY A 413 14.34 -11.62 11.42
CA GLY A 413 13.87 -10.42 10.73
C GLY A 413 14.48 -10.20 9.35
N ASP A 414 14.95 -11.25 8.68
CA ASP A 414 15.38 -11.19 7.28
C ASP A 414 14.18 -11.00 6.35
N LEU A 415 13.97 -9.77 5.87
CA LEU A 415 12.83 -9.42 5.03
C LEU A 415 12.91 -10.08 3.65
N ARG A 416 14.11 -10.42 3.16
CA ARG A 416 14.24 -11.19 1.92
C ARG A 416 13.62 -12.57 2.07
N ALA A 417 13.96 -13.27 3.14
CA ALA A 417 13.41 -14.59 3.44
C ALA A 417 11.89 -14.53 3.71
N VAL A 418 11.45 -13.54 4.49
CA VAL A 418 10.03 -13.33 4.82
C VAL A 418 9.20 -13.06 3.55
N VAL A 419 9.61 -12.11 2.70
CA VAL A 419 8.89 -11.79 1.45
C VAL A 419 8.84 -13.00 0.52
N ARG A 420 9.95 -13.74 0.40
CA ARG A 420 9.99 -14.97 -0.40
C ARG A 420 9.00 -16.00 0.12
N ALA A 421 8.95 -16.22 1.42
CA ALA A 421 8.05 -17.16 2.06
C ALA A 421 6.58 -16.75 1.88
N ILE A 422 6.25 -15.47 1.99
CA ILE A 422 4.91 -14.92 1.71
C ILE A 422 4.49 -15.29 0.28
N LEU A 423 5.29 -14.90 -0.72
CA LEU A 423 4.87 -15.06 -2.11
C LEU A 423 4.81 -16.51 -2.59
N LEU A 424 5.58 -17.41 -1.96
CA LEU A 424 5.61 -18.84 -2.29
C LEU A 424 4.73 -19.70 -1.37
N ASP A 425 4.04 -19.11 -0.40
CA ASP A 425 3.20 -19.85 0.53
C ASP A 425 2.10 -20.62 -0.22
N PRO A 426 1.75 -21.85 0.23
CA PRO A 426 0.66 -22.62 -0.38
C PRO A 426 -0.66 -21.85 -0.45
N GLU A 427 -0.98 -20.98 0.51
CA GLU A 427 -2.20 -20.15 0.48
C GLU A 427 -2.14 -19.11 -0.66
N ALA A 428 -0.95 -18.56 -0.94
CA ALA A 428 -0.74 -17.60 -2.03
C ALA A 428 -0.71 -18.25 -3.43
N ARG A 429 -0.27 -19.51 -3.53
CA ARG A 429 -0.05 -20.23 -4.80
C ARG A 429 -1.13 -21.27 -5.12
N SER A 430 -2.01 -21.63 -4.20
CA SER A 430 -3.05 -22.62 -4.44
C SER A 430 -4.18 -22.07 -5.33
N ALA A 431 -4.49 -22.77 -6.42
CA ALA A 431 -5.65 -22.46 -7.25
C ALA A 431 -6.97 -22.65 -6.49
N THR A 432 -7.05 -23.68 -5.63
CA THR A 432 -8.21 -23.95 -4.78
C THR A 432 -8.45 -22.81 -3.80
N THR A 433 -7.39 -22.30 -3.17
CA THR A 433 -7.51 -21.16 -2.25
C THR A 433 -7.94 -19.90 -2.99
N ALA A 434 -7.34 -19.61 -4.15
CA ALA A 434 -7.71 -18.44 -4.96
C ALA A 434 -9.16 -18.48 -5.48
N ALA A 435 -9.77 -19.66 -5.58
CA ALA A 435 -11.18 -19.81 -5.91
C ALA A 435 -12.12 -19.64 -4.70
N SER A 436 -11.61 -19.61 -3.48
CA SER A 436 -12.41 -19.44 -2.27
C SER A 436 -13.00 -18.03 -2.20
N PRO A 437 -14.31 -17.86 -1.89
CA PRO A 437 -14.94 -16.55 -1.77
C PRO A 437 -14.28 -15.61 -0.76
N GLY A 438 -13.62 -16.16 0.27
CA GLY A 438 -12.97 -15.41 1.33
C GLY A 438 -11.52 -14.99 1.06
N PHE A 439 -10.94 -15.36 -0.09
CA PHE A 439 -9.54 -15.11 -0.41
C PHE A 439 -9.34 -13.95 -1.38
N GLY A 440 -8.26 -13.21 -1.17
CA GLY A 440 -7.83 -12.11 -2.00
C GLY A 440 -7.90 -10.77 -1.26
N LYS A 441 -7.74 -9.69 -2.01
CA LYS A 441 -7.85 -8.33 -1.49
C LYS A 441 -8.45 -7.41 -2.54
N LEU A 442 -9.02 -6.29 -2.10
CA LEU A 442 -9.30 -5.21 -3.03
C LEU A 442 -7.95 -4.62 -3.49
N ARG A 443 -7.79 -4.40 -4.80
CA ARG A 443 -6.69 -3.56 -5.28
C ARG A 443 -6.93 -2.14 -4.78
N GLU A 444 -5.90 -1.54 -4.23
CA GLU A 444 -5.92 -0.13 -3.88
C GLU A 444 -5.91 0.73 -5.15
N PRO A 445 -6.48 1.95 -5.15
CA PRO A 445 -6.59 2.78 -6.34
C PRO A 445 -5.26 2.93 -7.13
N VAL A 446 -4.14 3.21 -6.47
CA VAL A 446 -2.81 3.29 -7.12
C VAL A 446 -2.42 1.98 -7.79
N LEU A 447 -2.72 0.83 -7.16
CA LEU A 447 -2.46 -0.49 -7.74
C LEU A 447 -3.38 -0.80 -8.93
N ARG A 448 -4.63 -0.32 -8.91
CA ARG A 448 -5.55 -0.43 -10.06
C ARG A 448 -5.00 0.34 -11.27
N GLN A 449 -4.57 1.58 -11.07
CA GLN A 449 -4.02 2.41 -12.15
C GLN A 449 -2.72 1.83 -12.71
N THR A 450 -1.79 1.44 -11.83
CA THR A 450 -0.50 0.89 -12.27
C THR A 450 -0.66 -0.46 -12.97
N ALA A 451 -1.56 -1.33 -12.48
CA ALA A 451 -1.84 -2.61 -13.13
C ALA A 451 -2.43 -2.44 -14.52
N LEU A 452 -3.40 -1.53 -14.66
CA LEU A 452 -4.02 -1.20 -15.94
C LEU A 452 -3.00 -0.67 -16.95
N LEU A 453 -2.20 0.31 -16.52
CA LEU A 453 -1.20 0.95 -17.36
C LEU A 453 -0.10 -0.04 -17.80
N ARG A 454 0.42 -0.86 -16.88
CA ARG A 454 1.43 -1.88 -17.20
C ARG A 454 0.92 -2.94 -18.18
N ALA A 455 -0.31 -3.41 -17.99
CA ALA A 455 -0.94 -4.39 -18.88
C ALA A 455 -1.19 -3.86 -20.31
N LEU A 456 -1.30 -2.53 -20.47
CA LEU A 456 -1.56 -1.86 -21.74
C LEU A 456 -0.34 -1.14 -22.32
N GLY A 457 0.84 -1.28 -21.73
CA GLY A 457 2.06 -0.58 -22.19
C GLY A 457 2.00 0.92 -21.88
N PRO A 458 2.52 1.36 -20.72
CA PRO A 458 2.44 2.76 -20.32
C PRO A 458 3.30 3.64 -21.23
N LYS A 459 2.82 4.86 -21.52
CA LYS A 459 3.53 5.87 -22.30
C LYS A 459 3.47 7.21 -21.58
N SER A 460 4.57 7.96 -21.63
CA SER A 460 4.66 9.35 -21.18
C SER A 460 5.14 10.20 -22.35
N ASP A 461 4.33 11.17 -22.77
CA ASP A 461 4.65 12.05 -23.91
C ASP A 461 5.87 12.94 -23.64
N SER A 462 6.13 13.29 -22.37
CA SER A 462 7.31 14.03 -21.93
C SER A 462 8.52 13.13 -21.65
N GLY A 463 8.31 11.82 -21.50
CA GLY A 463 9.29 10.87 -20.98
C GLY A 463 9.58 11.02 -19.48
N GLN A 464 8.94 11.96 -18.78
CA GLN A 464 9.20 12.27 -17.38
C GLN A 464 8.10 11.79 -16.42
N VAL A 465 6.96 11.31 -16.91
CA VAL A 465 5.79 10.92 -16.09
C VAL A 465 5.38 12.04 -15.15
N LEU A 466 4.57 12.98 -15.65
CA LEU A 466 4.21 14.19 -14.91
C LEU A 466 2.88 14.00 -14.17
N MET A 467 2.94 13.53 -12.93
CA MET A 467 1.77 13.32 -12.08
C MET A 467 1.50 14.52 -11.16
N GLU A 468 0.24 14.63 -10.73
CA GLU A 468 -0.20 15.59 -9.72
C GLU A 468 -0.65 14.86 -8.44
N VAL A 469 -1.16 15.63 -7.48
CA VAL A 469 -1.96 15.08 -6.38
C VAL A 469 -3.34 14.71 -6.92
N ASP A 470 -3.82 13.52 -6.59
CA ASP A 470 -5.02 12.90 -7.17
C ASP A 470 -5.90 12.26 -6.07
N ASP A 471 -6.07 12.97 -4.95
CA ASP A 471 -6.75 12.46 -3.74
C ASP A 471 -8.28 12.60 -3.78
N ASP A 472 -8.86 13.35 -4.72
CA ASP A 472 -10.31 13.55 -4.77
C ASP A 472 -11.00 12.24 -5.21
N PRO A 473 -11.78 11.59 -4.34
CA PRO A 473 -12.44 10.33 -4.69
C PRO A 473 -13.58 10.50 -5.69
N ALA A 474 -14.10 11.72 -5.93
CA ALA A 474 -15.19 11.96 -6.86
C ALA A 474 -14.71 12.22 -8.29
N SER A 475 -13.59 12.92 -8.44
CA SER A 475 -13.07 13.38 -9.74
C SER A 475 -11.68 12.87 -10.11
N GLY A 476 -10.98 12.26 -9.16
CA GLY A 476 -9.62 11.74 -9.29
C GLY A 476 -9.51 10.26 -8.90
N LEU A 477 -8.28 9.82 -8.65
CA LEU A 477 -7.98 8.44 -8.25
C LEU A 477 -8.40 8.12 -6.81
N GLY A 478 -8.47 9.14 -5.94
CA GLY A 478 -8.78 8.98 -4.52
C GLY A 478 -7.60 8.51 -3.66
N GLN A 479 -6.39 8.47 -4.21
CA GLN A 479 -5.17 8.03 -3.50
C GLN A 479 -3.90 8.56 -4.20
N THR A 480 -3.15 9.46 -3.55
CA THR A 480 -1.79 9.81 -3.97
C THR A 480 -0.75 9.04 -3.14
N PRO A 481 0.24 8.37 -3.77
CA PRO A 481 1.32 7.70 -3.05
C PRO A 481 2.00 8.62 -2.02
N LEU A 482 2.21 8.14 -0.79
CA LEU A 482 2.79 8.88 0.34
C LEU A 482 2.03 10.15 0.72
N ARG A 483 0.72 10.20 0.49
CA ARG A 483 -0.13 11.31 0.93
C ARG A 483 -1.24 10.84 1.86
N SER A 484 -0.86 9.95 2.77
CA SER A 484 -1.70 9.34 3.77
C SER A 484 -2.50 10.40 4.57
N PRO A 485 -3.80 10.19 4.79
CA PRO A 485 -4.61 11.10 5.61
C PRO A 485 -4.36 10.92 7.12
N THR A 486 -3.81 9.77 7.54
CA THR A 486 -3.57 9.45 8.96
C THR A 486 -2.30 8.62 9.15
N VAL A 487 -1.89 8.41 10.39
CA VAL A 487 -0.80 7.47 10.78
C VAL A 487 -1.10 6.00 10.43
N PHE A 488 -2.37 5.66 10.19
CA PHE A 488 -2.79 4.34 9.70
C PHE A 488 -2.74 4.23 8.17
N ASN A 489 -2.05 5.14 7.49
CA ASN A 489 -2.12 5.28 6.05
C ASN A 489 -3.56 5.64 5.60
N PHE A 490 -4.02 5.07 4.47
CA PHE A 490 -5.37 5.25 3.93
C PHE A 490 -6.42 4.41 4.66
N PHE A 491 -6.03 3.30 5.27
CA PHE A 491 -6.95 2.37 5.93
C PHE A 491 -6.26 1.55 7.02
N ARG A 492 -7.03 1.18 8.05
CA ARG A 492 -6.55 0.42 9.20
C ARG A 492 -6.34 -1.06 8.86
N PRO A 493 -5.18 -1.68 9.21
CA PRO A 493 -4.92 -3.10 8.90
C PRO A 493 -5.94 -4.10 9.47
N GLY A 494 -6.64 -3.72 10.55
CA GLY A 494 -7.68 -4.53 11.19
C GLY A 494 -9.11 -4.13 10.88
N HIS A 495 -9.36 -3.30 9.86
CA HIS A 495 -10.72 -2.86 9.55
C HIS A 495 -11.61 -4.02 9.09
N VAL A 496 -12.75 -4.15 9.76
CA VAL A 496 -13.88 -5.03 9.42
C VAL A 496 -15.05 -4.11 9.04
N PRO A 497 -15.65 -4.27 7.85
CA PRO A 497 -16.85 -3.52 7.46
C PRO A 497 -18.01 -3.76 8.44
N LEU A 498 -18.82 -2.73 8.71
CA LEU A 498 -19.98 -2.88 9.61
C LEU A 498 -21.14 -3.65 8.96
N GLU A 499 -21.26 -3.55 7.63
CA GLU A 499 -22.38 -4.09 6.86
C GLU A 499 -21.90 -5.06 5.77
N GLY A 500 -22.87 -5.74 5.15
CA GLY A 500 -22.63 -6.69 4.07
C GLY A 500 -22.08 -8.03 4.54
N GLN A 501 -21.89 -8.94 3.58
CA GLN A 501 -21.49 -10.33 3.86
C GLN A 501 -20.12 -10.42 4.56
N ALA A 502 -19.16 -9.56 4.19
CA ALA A 502 -17.84 -9.54 4.83
C ALA A 502 -17.93 -9.12 6.30
N GLY A 503 -18.75 -8.10 6.62
CA GLY A 503 -19.00 -7.67 8.00
C GLY A 503 -19.69 -8.75 8.83
N ALA A 504 -20.72 -9.39 8.27
CA ALA A 504 -21.42 -10.51 8.92
C ALA A 504 -20.51 -11.71 9.21
N LEU A 505 -19.45 -11.89 8.42
CA LEU A 505 -18.43 -12.93 8.62
C LEU A 505 -17.25 -12.49 9.49
N GLY A 506 -17.24 -11.25 9.98
CA GLY A 506 -16.13 -10.69 10.76
C GLY A 506 -14.81 -10.60 9.98
N MET A 507 -14.88 -10.52 8.64
CA MET A 507 -13.70 -10.55 7.79
C MET A 507 -12.94 -9.23 7.84
N THR A 508 -11.63 -9.29 8.03
CA THR A 508 -10.73 -8.14 7.91
C THR A 508 -10.56 -7.82 6.42
N VAL A 509 -11.07 -6.67 6.00
CA VAL A 509 -10.98 -6.18 4.61
C VAL A 509 -10.53 -4.71 4.64
N PRO A 510 -9.23 -4.44 4.88
CA PRO A 510 -8.74 -3.09 5.16
C PRO A 510 -9.10 -2.07 4.08
N GLU A 511 -8.92 -2.45 2.82
CA GLU A 511 -9.09 -1.58 1.66
C GLU A 511 -10.54 -1.11 1.45
N TRP A 512 -11.52 -1.76 2.08
CA TRP A 512 -12.92 -1.30 2.03
C TRP A 512 -13.14 -0.02 2.82
N GLN A 513 -12.26 0.33 3.77
CA GLN A 513 -12.41 1.57 4.54
C GLN A 513 -12.36 2.83 3.66
N THR A 514 -11.75 2.75 2.47
CA THR A 514 -11.72 3.85 1.50
C THR A 514 -12.66 3.64 0.31
N THR A 515 -13.46 2.57 0.32
CA THR A 515 -14.39 2.25 -0.76
C THR A 515 -15.80 2.71 -0.41
N THR A 516 -16.17 3.89 -0.93
CA THR A 516 -17.50 4.50 -0.82
C THR A 516 -18.18 4.59 -2.19
N GLU A 517 -19.49 4.86 -2.22
CA GLU A 517 -20.26 5.08 -3.45
C GLU A 517 -19.61 6.17 -4.33
N VAL A 518 -19.12 7.23 -3.69
CA VAL A 518 -18.40 8.32 -4.36
C VAL A 518 -17.12 7.83 -5.00
N SER A 519 -16.29 7.07 -4.25
CA SER A 519 -15.02 6.55 -4.76
C SER A 519 -15.18 5.54 -5.88
N VAL A 520 -16.27 4.75 -5.86
CA VAL A 520 -16.58 3.77 -6.90
C VAL A 520 -16.97 4.48 -8.19
N ALA A 521 -17.86 5.46 -8.12
CA ALA A 521 -18.24 6.27 -9.28
C ALA A 521 -17.06 7.10 -9.81
N GLY A 522 -16.28 7.71 -8.93
CA GLY A 522 -15.09 8.48 -9.28
C GLY A 522 -14.01 7.63 -9.94
N TYR A 523 -13.79 6.40 -9.48
CA TYR A 523 -12.86 5.47 -10.12
C TYR A 523 -13.25 5.16 -11.57
N VAL A 524 -14.54 4.94 -11.87
CA VAL A 524 -15.01 4.74 -13.25
C VAL A 524 -14.74 5.97 -14.11
N ASN A 525 -14.99 7.18 -13.59
CA ASN A 525 -14.68 8.43 -14.26
C ASN A 525 -13.17 8.59 -14.52
N HIS A 526 -12.34 8.22 -13.54
CA HIS A 526 -10.89 8.25 -13.64
C HIS A 526 -10.38 7.30 -14.72
N VAL A 527 -10.85 6.04 -14.74
CA VAL A 527 -10.49 5.08 -15.79
C VAL A 527 -10.94 5.60 -17.15
N ALA A 528 -12.15 6.15 -17.26
CA ALA A 528 -12.63 6.73 -18.51
C ALA A 528 -11.72 7.87 -19.01
N LYS A 529 -11.31 8.77 -18.11
CA LYS A 529 -10.34 9.85 -18.41
C LYS A 529 -8.98 9.28 -18.83
N LEU A 530 -8.46 8.30 -18.09
CA LEU A 530 -7.16 7.67 -18.33
C LEU A 530 -7.08 7.01 -19.72
N VAL A 531 -8.11 6.26 -20.13
CA VAL A 531 -8.11 5.57 -21.42
C VAL A 531 -8.44 6.48 -22.60
N THR A 532 -9.14 7.60 -22.36
CA THR A 532 -9.55 8.52 -23.44
C THR A 532 -8.57 9.65 -23.68
N LEU A 533 -8.01 10.22 -22.60
CA LEU A 533 -7.14 11.38 -22.63
C LEU A 533 -5.77 11.08 -22.04
N GLY A 534 -5.71 10.30 -20.96
CA GLY A 534 -4.54 10.15 -20.10
C GLY A 534 -4.73 10.84 -18.74
N VAL A 535 -3.71 10.78 -17.90
CA VAL A 535 -3.66 11.39 -16.56
C VAL A 535 -2.36 12.18 -16.34
N GLY A 536 -2.33 12.96 -15.26
CA GLY A 536 -1.23 13.86 -14.94
C GLY A 536 -1.36 15.24 -15.59
N THR A 537 -0.26 16.00 -15.57
CA THR A 537 -0.21 17.33 -16.17
C THR A 537 -0.14 17.25 -17.69
N HIS A 538 -0.61 18.30 -18.38
CA HIS A 538 -0.36 18.42 -19.81
C HIS A 538 1.13 18.66 -20.05
N ASN A 539 1.70 17.98 -21.04
CA ASN A 539 3.09 18.17 -21.42
C ASN A 539 3.34 19.67 -21.69
N ARG A 540 4.28 20.29 -20.96
CA ARG A 540 4.62 21.72 -21.05
C ARG A 540 5.34 22.11 -22.36
N THR A 541 5.44 21.20 -23.32
CA THR A 541 5.93 21.48 -24.68
C THR A 541 4.77 21.88 -25.59
N SER A 542 5.08 22.56 -26.70
CA SER A 542 4.11 22.99 -27.73
C SER A 542 3.33 21.85 -28.42
N LEU A 543 3.57 20.59 -28.01
CA LEU A 543 2.93 19.37 -28.55
C LEU A 543 1.83 18.79 -27.63
N GLY A 544 1.70 19.24 -26.37
CA GLY A 544 0.83 18.61 -25.37
C GLY A 544 -0.67 18.93 -25.54
N THR A 545 -1.38 18.18 -26.38
CA THR A 545 -2.85 18.28 -26.51
C THR A 545 -3.62 17.44 -25.47
N ARG A 546 -2.91 16.69 -24.61
CA ARG A 546 -3.47 15.77 -23.61
C ARG A 546 -2.58 15.66 -22.36
N PRO A 547 -3.09 15.07 -21.26
CA PRO A 547 -2.28 14.68 -20.10
C PRO A 547 -1.13 13.73 -20.45
N ASP A 548 -0.03 13.81 -19.69
CA ASP A 548 1.25 13.18 -20.02
C ASP A 548 1.24 11.65 -20.04
N LEU A 549 0.59 11.00 -19.07
CA LEU A 549 0.64 9.55 -18.87
C LEU A 549 -0.61 8.88 -19.45
N HIS A 550 -0.44 7.91 -20.35
CA HIS A 550 -1.56 7.23 -21.00
C HIS A 550 -1.20 5.78 -21.41
N PRO A 551 -2.19 4.90 -21.66
CA PRO A 551 -1.94 3.54 -22.18
C PRO A 551 -1.62 3.54 -23.68
N ASP A 552 -1.00 2.46 -24.16
CA ASP A 552 -0.79 2.17 -25.58
C ASP A 552 -1.88 1.21 -26.10
N LEU A 553 -2.87 1.77 -26.79
CA LEU A 553 -3.99 1.01 -27.34
C LEU A 553 -3.74 0.47 -28.76
N SER A 554 -2.56 0.73 -29.34
CA SER A 554 -2.25 0.36 -30.73
C SER A 554 -2.36 -1.14 -30.98
N GLY A 555 -2.00 -1.97 -29.98
CA GLY A 555 -2.10 -3.43 -30.07
C GLY A 555 -3.51 -3.99 -29.92
N LEU A 556 -4.52 -3.18 -29.62
CA LEU A 556 -5.94 -3.58 -29.56
C LEU A 556 -6.76 -3.00 -30.72
N LEU A 557 -6.31 -1.87 -31.27
CA LEU A 557 -7.01 -1.16 -32.35
C LEU A 557 -7.30 -2.00 -33.61
N PRO A 558 -6.42 -2.91 -34.06
CA PRO A 558 -6.73 -3.82 -35.16
C PRO A 558 -7.95 -4.72 -34.92
N LEU A 559 -8.31 -4.98 -33.65
CA LEU A 559 -9.43 -5.84 -33.27
C LEU A 559 -10.76 -5.08 -33.13
N ALA A 560 -10.77 -3.76 -33.33
CA ALA A 560 -11.95 -2.90 -33.08
C ALA A 560 -13.20 -3.30 -33.90
N ASP A 561 -13.01 -3.96 -35.04
CA ASP A 561 -14.09 -4.41 -35.92
C ASP A 561 -14.56 -5.84 -35.58
N SER A 562 -13.87 -6.52 -34.66
CA SER A 562 -14.16 -7.88 -34.18
C SER A 562 -14.40 -7.87 -32.66
N PRO A 563 -15.59 -7.44 -32.18
CA PRO A 563 -15.89 -7.24 -30.76
C PRO A 563 -15.51 -8.42 -29.86
N THR A 564 -15.84 -9.65 -30.25
CA THR A 564 -15.47 -10.85 -29.48
C THR A 564 -13.96 -10.98 -29.32
N GLN A 565 -13.18 -10.82 -30.40
CA GLN A 565 -11.72 -10.93 -30.35
C GLN A 565 -11.09 -9.77 -29.56
N LEU A 566 -11.63 -8.56 -29.68
CA LEU A 566 -11.20 -7.41 -28.88
C LEU A 566 -11.39 -7.67 -27.38
N VAL A 567 -12.54 -8.22 -26.99
CA VAL A 567 -12.85 -8.50 -25.59
C VAL A 567 -12.00 -9.64 -25.05
N GLU A 568 -11.78 -10.71 -25.83
CA GLU A 568 -10.84 -11.77 -25.47
C GLU A 568 -9.43 -11.22 -25.23
N ALA A 569 -8.91 -10.41 -26.15
CA ALA A 569 -7.58 -9.80 -25.99
C ALA A 569 -7.50 -8.83 -24.81
N THR A 570 -8.55 -8.03 -24.58
CA THR A 570 -8.58 -7.05 -23.48
C THR A 570 -8.65 -7.74 -22.12
N THR A 571 -9.57 -8.69 -21.96
CA THR A 571 -9.73 -9.43 -20.70
C THR A 571 -8.53 -10.31 -20.41
N ALA A 572 -7.91 -10.94 -21.42
CA ALA A 572 -6.67 -11.70 -21.23
C ALA A 572 -5.50 -10.85 -20.72
N ARG A 573 -5.43 -9.56 -21.11
CA ARG A 573 -4.40 -8.62 -20.62
C ARG A 573 -4.67 -8.15 -19.19
N LEU A 574 -5.92 -7.85 -18.87
CA LEU A 574 -6.28 -7.20 -17.59
C LEU A 574 -6.62 -8.18 -16.46
N LEU A 575 -7.16 -9.35 -16.80
CA LEU A 575 -7.69 -10.34 -15.85
C LEU A 575 -6.96 -11.69 -15.90
N GLY A 576 -6.06 -11.88 -16.87
CA GLY A 576 -5.44 -13.17 -17.13
C GLY A 576 -6.41 -14.17 -17.78
N PRO A 577 -6.16 -15.49 -17.69
CA PRO A 577 -6.93 -16.50 -18.42
C PRO A 577 -8.33 -16.79 -17.86
N THR A 578 -8.70 -16.24 -16.70
CA THR A 578 -9.89 -16.65 -15.92
C THR A 578 -11.05 -15.64 -15.99
N ALA A 579 -11.11 -14.81 -17.02
CA ALA A 579 -12.19 -13.84 -17.18
C ALA A 579 -13.57 -14.55 -17.34
N PRO A 580 -14.57 -14.26 -16.48
CA PRO A 580 -15.88 -14.91 -16.54
C PRO A 580 -16.61 -14.66 -17.87
N ALA A 581 -17.33 -15.67 -18.37
CA ALA A 581 -18.11 -15.55 -19.61
C ALA A 581 -19.16 -14.43 -19.54
N ALA A 582 -19.82 -14.28 -18.38
CA ALA A 582 -20.80 -13.21 -18.16
C ALA A 582 -20.20 -11.81 -18.35
N LEU A 583 -19.01 -11.56 -17.79
CA LEU A 583 -18.30 -10.30 -17.98
C LEU A 583 -17.95 -10.09 -19.45
N LYS A 584 -17.42 -11.12 -20.14
CA LYS A 584 -17.09 -11.03 -21.57
C LYS A 584 -18.32 -10.67 -22.41
N THR A 585 -19.48 -11.30 -22.16
CA THR A 585 -20.73 -10.98 -22.83
C THR A 585 -21.14 -9.52 -22.62
N LEU A 586 -21.05 -9.01 -21.37
CA LEU A 586 -21.38 -7.63 -21.04
C LEU A 586 -20.45 -6.65 -21.77
N VAL A 587 -19.13 -6.91 -21.79
CA VAL A 587 -18.18 -6.06 -22.50
C VAL A 587 -18.46 -6.08 -24.01
N VAL A 588 -18.75 -7.25 -24.60
CA VAL A 588 -19.10 -7.37 -26.04
C VAL A 588 -20.36 -6.56 -26.36
N GLN A 589 -21.38 -6.61 -25.51
CA GLN A 589 -22.59 -5.80 -25.67
C GLN A 589 -22.27 -4.29 -25.64
N GLY A 590 -21.45 -3.84 -24.67
CA GLY A 590 -21.01 -2.44 -24.59
C GLY A 590 -20.23 -1.98 -25.82
N VAL A 591 -19.33 -2.81 -26.33
CA VAL A 591 -18.57 -2.55 -27.56
C VAL A 591 -19.48 -2.48 -28.79
N ASN A 592 -20.44 -3.39 -28.91
CA ASN A 592 -21.41 -3.41 -30.01
C ASN A 592 -22.35 -2.20 -30.02
N GLY A 593 -22.61 -1.60 -28.85
CA GLY A 593 -23.35 -0.34 -28.74
C GLY A 593 -22.69 0.85 -29.45
N ILE A 594 -21.41 0.75 -29.80
CA ILE A 594 -20.66 1.77 -30.55
C ILE A 594 -20.64 1.38 -32.02
N ALA A 595 -21.46 2.04 -32.84
CA ALA A 595 -21.47 1.83 -34.28
C ALA A 595 -20.21 2.42 -34.95
N VAL A 596 -19.54 1.62 -35.79
CA VAL A 596 -18.47 2.09 -36.67
C VAL A 596 -19.09 2.40 -38.04
N PRO A 597 -19.09 3.66 -38.51
CA PRO A 597 -19.65 3.99 -39.81
C PRO A 597 -18.90 3.26 -40.93
N VAL A 598 -19.61 2.87 -42.00
CA VAL A 598 -18.96 2.36 -43.21
C VAL A 598 -18.07 3.45 -43.80
N LEU A 599 -16.82 3.10 -44.15
CA LEU A 599 -15.90 4.01 -44.81
C LEU A 599 -16.44 4.37 -46.19
N LYS A 600 -16.64 5.66 -46.45
CA LYS A 600 -17.06 6.16 -47.77
C LYS A 600 -15.95 5.92 -48.79
N ALA A 601 -16.34 5.69 -50.04
CA ALA A 601 -15.40 5.45 -51.14
C ALA A 601 -14.40 6.61 -51.33
N ASP A 602 -14.84 7.86 -51.09
CA ASP A 602 -13.99 9.06 -51.14
C ASP A 602 -13.09 9.25 -49.90
N GLY A 603 -13.21 8.39 -48.90
CA GLY A 603 -12.45 8.47 -47.64
C GLY A 603 -12.81 9.65 -46.73
N SER A 604 -13.83 10.46 -47.06
CA SER A 604 -14.15 11.72 -46.36
C SER A 604 -14.54 11.54 -44.89
N ASN A 605 -15.02 10.35 -44.49
CA ASN A 605 -15.37 10.05 -43.11
C ASN A 605 -14.32 9.22 -42.35
N ARG A 606 -13.11 9.03 -42.89
CA ARG A 606 -12.06 8.18 -42.29
C ARG A 606 -11.74 8.52 -40.84
N ALA A 607 -11.67 9.82 -40.50
CA ALA A 607 -11.46 10.25 -39.12
C ALA A 607 -12.57 9.75 -38.18
N LYS A 608 -13.84 9.85 -38.59
CA LYS A 608 -14.99 9.35 -37.81
C LYS A 608 -14.96 7.83 -37.64
N VAL A 609 -14.54 7.10 -38.67
CA VAL A 609 -14.35 5.64 -38.61
C VAL A 609 -13.26 5.29 -37.59
N ASN A 610 -12.10 5.96 -37.67
CA ASN A 610 -11.00 5.75 -36.74
C ASN A 610 -11.39 6.09 -35.30
N ASP A 611 -12.08 7.20 -35.07
CA ASP A 611 -12.58 7.61 -33.76
C ASP A 611 -13.55 6.58 -33.17
N ALA A 612 -14.48 6.06 -33.98
CA ALA A 612 -15.43 5.03 -33.54
C ALA A 612 -14.71 3.72 -33.18
N ARG A 613 -13.70 3.31 -33.97
CA ARG A 613 -12.86 2.14 -33.69
C ARG A 613 -12.07 2.32 -32.39
N LEU A 614 -11.48 3.49 -32.17
CA LEU A 614 -10.78 3.80 -30.92
C LEU A 614 -11.73 3.76 -29.71
N ARG A 615 -12.94 4.32 -29.84
CA ARG A 615 -13.96 4.29 -28.78
C ARG A 615 -14.37 2.86 -28.40
N ARG A 616 -14.45 1.94 -29.36
CA ARG A 616 -14.68 0.51 -29.07
C ARG A 616 -13.59 -0.08 -28.19
N VAL A 617 -12.33 0.18 -28.50
CA VAL A 617 -11.20 -0.27 -27.68
C VAL A 617 -11.26 0.34 -26.29
N GLN A 618 -11.48 1.65 -26.20
CA GLN A 618 -11.59 2.37 -24.92
C GLN A 618 -12.75 1.83 -24.07
N ALA A 619 -13.91 1.53 -24.68
CA ALA A 619 -15.05 0.94 -23.99
C ALA A 619 -14.72 -0.47 -23.47
N ALA A 620 -14.06 -1.30 -24.27
CA ALA A 620 -13.65 -2.64 -23.84
C ALA A 620 -12.73 -2.58 -22.60
N VAL A 621 -11.74 -1.68 -22.62
CA VAL A 621 -10.82 -1.47 -21.50
C VAL A 621 -11.54 -0.90 -20.28
N LEU A 622 -12.36 0.15 -20.47
CA LEU A 622 -13.07 0.82 -19.38
C LEU A 622 -13.99 -0.14 -18.63
N ILE A 623 -14.84 -0.88 -19.34
CA ILE A 623 -15.79 -1.81 -18.72
C ILE A 623 -15.04 -2.92 -17.98
N THR A 624 -13.97 -3.46 -18.59
CA THR A 624 -13.16 -4.50 -17.96
C THR A 624 -12.46 -3.97 -16.70
N ALA A 625 -11.84 -2.79 -16.75
CA ALA A 625 -11.13 -2.21 -15.61
C ALA A 625 -12.08 -1.70 -14.50
N ALA A 626 -13.33 -1.38 -14.82
CA ALA A 626 -14.36 -1.04 -13.84
C ALA A 626 -14.99 -2.28 -13.17
N SER A 627 -14.73 -3.48 -13.68
CA SER A 627 -15.36 -4.71 -13.19
C SER A 627 -14.81 -5.15 -11.81
N PRO A 628 -15.64 -5.79 -10.96
CA PRO A 628 -15.16 -6.42 -9.72
C PRO A 628 -13.99 -7.39 -9.95
N GLU A 629 -13.95 -8.09 -11.09
CA GLU A 629 -12.88 -9.01 -11.47
C GLU A 629 -11.53 -8.30 -11.65
N PHE A 630 -11.51 -7.05 -12.10
CA PHE A 630 -10.29 -6.24 -12.14
C PHE A 630 -10.01 -5.53 -10.82
N ILE A 631 -11.05 -5.16 -10.07
CA ILE A 631 -10.86 -4.42 -8.81
C ILE A 631 -10.39 -5.37 -7.70
N VAL A 632 -10.81 -6.63 -7.69
CA VAL A 632 -10.40 -7.64 -6.70
C VAL A 632 -9.19 -8.43 -7.20
N GLN A 633 -8.12 -8.42 -6.42
CA GLN A 633 -6.93 -9.23 -6.63
C GLN A 633 -7.12 -10.59 -5.94
N ARG A 634 -6.94 -11.68 -6.70
CA ARG A 634 -6.95 -13.07 -6.22
C ARG A 634 -5.68 -13.79 -6.63
#